data_AF-A0A955XLZ5-F1
#
_entry.id   AF-A0A955XLZ5-F1
#
_cell.length_a   1.000
_cell.length_b   1.000
_cell.length_c   1.000
_cell.angle_alpha   90.00
_cell.angle_beta   90.00
_cell.angle_gamma   90.00
#
_symmetry.space_group_name_H-M   'P 1'
#
loop_
_entity.id
_entity.type
_entity.pdbx_description
1 polymer ?
#
loop_
_entity_poly.entity_id
_entity_poly.type
_entity_poly.pdbx_seq_one_letter_code
_entity_poly.pdbx_strand_id
1 'polypeptide(L)'
;MRDRLLETLAGWALHRPGRTLWILVALTVLAATRLPLLGVDAGHSGMIDADRPAQVQLRSFEARFGSPNQLVVLVEGGDEPARRRAVDAL
;
A
#
# COMPACT_ATOMS: atom_id res chain seq x y z
N MET A 1 -23.03 20.94 -24.61
CA MET A 1 -22.66 21.47 -23.27
C MET A 1 -21.21 21.13 -22.91
N ARG A 2 -20.77 19.88 -23.09
CA ARG A 2 -19.38 19.42 -22.89
C ARG A 2 -18.34 20.23 -23.68
N ASP A 3 -18.64 20.53 -24.95
CA ASP A 3 -17.66 21.20 -25.82
C ASP A 3 -17.41 22.65 -25.42
N ARG A 4 -18.45 23.40 -25.03
CA ARG A 4 -18.30 24.76 -24.48
C ARG A 4 -17.44 24.79 -23.22
N LEU A 5 -17.59 23.80 -22.32
CA LEU A 5 -16.76 23.71 -21.10
C LEU A 5 -15.28 23.51 -21.43
N LEU A 6 -14.97 22.63 -22.38
CA LEU A 6 -13.61 22.38 -22.83
C LEU A 6 -12.99 23.60 -23.52
N GLU A 7 -13.77 24.29 -24.34
CA GLU A 7 -13.34 25.50 -25.04
C GLU A 7 -13.06 26.65 -24.05
N THR A 8 -13.88 26.77 -23.00
CA THR A 8 -13.68 27.78 -21.94
C THR A 8 -12.45 27.48 -21.09
N LEU A 9 -12.22 26.20 -20.75
CA LEU A 9 -11.03 25.75 -20.02
C LEU A 9 -9.75 25.94 -20.83
N ALA A 10 -9.79 25.58 -22.12
CA ALA A 10 -8.66 25.77 -23.04
C ALA A 10 -8.37 27.26 -23.25
N GLY A 11 -9.40 28.07 -23.46
CA GLY A 11 -9.26 29.53 -23.57
C GLY A 11 -8.66 30.13 -22.30
N TRP A 12 -9.12 29.73 -21.12
CA TRP A 12 -8.59 30.21 -19.86
C TRP A 12 -7.13 29.81 -19.63
N ALA A 13 -6.77 28.59 -20.01
CA ALA A 13 -5.40 28.09 -19.94
C ALA A 13 -4.44 28.88 -20.85
N LEU A 14 -4.87 29.24 -22.07
CA LEU A 14 -4.07 30.01 -23.03
C LEU A 14 -3.94 31.50 -22.66
N HIS A 15 -4.98 32.13 -22.11
CA HIS A 15 -4.96 33.57 -21.84
C HIS A 15 -4.18 33.94 -20.57
N ARG A 16 -3.95 33.00 -19.66
CA ARG A 16 -3.22 33.23 -18.40
C ARG A 16 -2.23 32.10 -18.08
N PRO A 17 -1.21 31.87 -18.93
CA PRO A 17 -0.32 30.71 -18.83
C PRO A 17 0.37 30.62 -17.47
N GLY A 18 0.81 31.75 -16.90
CA GLY A 18 1.47 31.77 -15.58
C GLY A 18 0.56 31.31 -14.43
N ARG A 19 -0.74 31.66 -14.45
CA ARG A 19 -1.68 31.20 -13.41
C ARG A 19 -1.99 29.72 -13.55
N THR A 20 -2.18 29.23 -14.77
CA THR A 20 -2.36 27.81 -15.06
C THR A 20 -1.18 26.99 -14.54
N LEU A 21 0.04 27.48 -14.78
CA LEU A 21 1.27 26.82 -14.37
C LEU A 21 1.40 26.77 -12.85
N TRP A 22 1.09 27.86 -12.15
CA TRP A 22 1.06 27.88 -10.68
C TRP A 22 0.02 26.92 -10.08
N ILE A 23 -1.16 26.83 -10.67
CA ILE A 23 -2.20 25.89 -10.23
C ILE A 23 -1.74 24.45 -10.45
N LEU A 24 -1.12 24.16 -11.59
CA LEU A 24 -0.58 22.84 -11.89
C LEU A 24 0.51 22.46 -10.88
N VAL A 25 1.42 23.38 -10.58
CA VAL A 25 2.46 23.19 -9.55
C VAL A 25 1.84 22.96 -8.18
N ALA A 26 0.86 23.77 -7.77
CA ALA A 26 0.17 23.61 -6.49
C ALA A 26 -0.54 22.26 -6.37
N LEU A 27 -1.22 21.82 -7.42
CA LEU A 27 -1.87 20.50 -7.47
C LEU A 27 -0.84 19.37 -7.42
N THR A 28 0.28 19.52 -8.12
CA THR A 28 1.37 18.53 -8.12
C THR A 28 2.00 18.41 -6.74
N VAL A 29 2.30 19.54 -6.09
CA VAL A 29 2.83 19.56 -4.72
C VAL A 29 1.83 18.94 -3.74
N LEU A 30 0.55 19.29 -3.86
CA LEU A 30 -0.50 18.70 -3.03
C LEU A 30 -0.60 17.17 -3.22
N ALA A 31 -0.52 16.68 -4.46
CA ALA A 31 -0.46 15.25 -4.74
C ALA A 31 0.83 14.62 -4.15
N ALA A 32 1.97 15.29 -4.26
CA ALA A 32 3.24 14.83 -3.70
C ALA A 32 3.19 14.69 -2.18
N THR A 33 2.42 15.52 -1.46
CA THR A 33 2.22 15.35 -0.01
C THR A 33 1.57 14.01 0.38
N ARG A 34 0.92 13.32 -0.58
CA ARG A 34 0.32 12.00 -0.38
C ARG A 34 1.28 10.85 -0.68
N LEU A 35 2.46 11.11 -1.25
CA LEU A 35 3.46 10.06 -1.52
C LEU A 35 3.85 9.26 -0.26
N PRO A 36 4.05 9.87 0.92
CA PRO A 36 4.39 9.12 2.13
C PRO A 36 3.27 8.18 2.61
N LEU A 37 2.03 8.39 2.14
CA LEU A 37 0.88 7.56 2.47
C LEU A 37 0.72 6.37 1.52
N LEU A 38 1.57 6.25 0.49
CA LEU A 38 1.61 5.07 -0.37
C LEU A 38 2.21 3.92 0.43
N GLY A 39 1.34 3.10 1.02
CA GLY A 39 1.71 1.80 1.56
C GLY A 39 1.83 0.78 0.43
N VAL A 40 2.97 0.11 0.35
CA VAL A 40 3.11 -1.08 -0.50
C VAL A 40 2.74 -2.29 0.35
N ASP A 41 1.60 -2.90 0.05
CA ASP A 41 1.21 -4.18 0.66
C ASP A 41 1.68 -5.32 -0.26
N ALA A 42 2.66 -6.09 0.22
CA ALA A 42 3.16 -7.28 -0.47
C ALA A 42 2.33 -8.54 -0.18
N GLY A 43 1.24 -8.40 0.60
CA GLY A 43 0.31 -9.47 0.92
C GLY A 43 -0.52 -9.90 -0.28
N HIS A 44 -0.73 -11.21 -0.42
CA HIS A 44 -1.57 -11.76 -1.48
C HIS A 44 -3.08 -11.62 -1.19
N SER A 45 -3.44 -11.29 0.05
CA SER A 45 -4.83 -11.16 0.49
C SER A 45 -5.57 -9.98 -0.16
N GLY A 46 -4.88 -8.90 -0.50
CA GLY A 46 -5.46 -7.74 -1.18
C GLY A 46 -5.77 -7.95 -2.67
N MET A 47 -5.25 -9.03 -3.27
CA MET A 47 -5.45 -9.36 -4.70
C MET A 47 -6.68 -10.25 -4.94
N ILE A 48 -7.35 -10.70 -3.88
CA ILE A 48 -8.49 -11.62 -3.94
C ILE A 48 -9.71 -10.90 -3.39
N ASP A 49 -10.83 -10.97 -4.12
CA ASP A 49 -12.10 -10.39 -3.68
C ASP A 49 -12.45 -10.80 -2.25
N ALA A 50 -12.81 -9.81 -1.43
CA ALA A 50 -13.07 -10.00 -0.01
C ALA A 50 -14.22 -10.99 0.26
N ASP A 51 -15.13 -11.21 -0.69
CA ASP A 51 -16.31 -12.05 -0.54
C ASP A 51 -16.07 -13.51 -0.97
N ARG A 52 -14.86 -13.84 -1.44
CA ARG A 52 -14.51 -15.22 -1.80
C ARG A 52 -14.64 -16.12 -0.55
N PRO A 53 -15.27 -17.30 -0.65
CA PRO A 53 -15.44 -18.20 0.49
C PRO A 53 -14.14 -18.52 1.24
N ALA A 54 -13.03 -18.63 0.53
CA ALA A 54 -11.70 -18.85 1.11
C ALA A 54 -11.24 -17.70 2.03
N GLN A 55 -11.51 -16.44 1.66
CA GLN A 55 -11.15 -15.27 2.48
C GLN A 55 -12.05 -15.16 3.71
N VAL A 56 -13.33 -15.51 3.59
CA VAL A 56 -14.25 -15.57 4.72
C VAL A 56 -13.80 -16.62 5.73
N GLN A 57 -13.42 -17.81 5.27
CA GLN A 57 -12.88 -18.87 6.13
C GLN A 57 -11.57 -18.44 6.80
N LEU A 58 -10.63 -17.85 6.04
CA LEU A 58 -9.37 -17.36 6.59
C LEU A 58 -9.60 -16.31 7.68
N ARG A 59 -10.44 -15.30 7.44
CA ARG A 59 -10.76 -14.27 8.45
C ARG A 59 -11.43 -14.88 9.69
N SER A 60 -12.32 -15.86 9.50
CA SER A 60 -12.97 -16.54 10.64
C SER A 60 -11.98 -17.38 11.46
N PHE A 61 -10.99 -17.98 10.79
CA PHE A 61 -9.89 -18.69 11.44
C PHE A 61 -9.00 -17.71 12.21
N GLU A 62 -8.57 -16.61 11.59
CA GLU A 62 -7.75 -15.59 12.21
C GLU A 62 -8.44 -14.93 13.42
N ALA A 63 -9.75 -14.68 13.33
CA ALA A 63 -10.53 -14.14 14.44
C ALA A 63 -10.59 -15.09 15.65
N ARG A 64 -10.50 -16.40 15.42
CA ARG A 64 -10.60 -17.42 16.47
C ARG A 64 -9.23 -17.83 17.04
N PHE A 65 -8.20 -17.87 16.21
CA PHE A 65 -6.89 -18.43 16.57
C PHE A 65 -5.73 -17.42 16.49
N GLY A 66 -6.00 -16.20 16.03
CA GLY A 66 -4.96 -15.20 15.73
C GLY A 66 -4.38 -15.36 14.32
N SER A 67 -3.53 -14.42 13.92
CA SER A 67 -2.88 -14.46 12.60
C SER A 67 -1.83 -15.57 12.55
N PRO A 68 -1.84 -16.43 11.51
CA PRO A 68 -0.80 -17.43 11.31
C PRO A 68 0.51 -16.82 10.79
N ASN A 69 0.52 -15.54 10.41
CA ASN A 69 1.73 -14.85 9.96
C ASN A 69 2.65 -14.58 11.16
N GLN A 70 3.53 -15.53 11.44
CA GLN A 70 4.56 -15.41 12.46
C GLN A 70 5.94 -15.37 11.82
N LEU A 71 6.85 -14.61 12.44
CA LEU A 71 8.26 -14.63 12.05
C LEU A 71 8.85 -15.97 12.51
N VAL A 72 9.28 -16.79 11.56
CA VAL A 72 9.97 -18.05 11.83
C VAL A 72 11.46 -17.86 11.58
N VAL A 73 12.28 -18.05 12.61
CA VAL A 73 13.75 -18.00 12.52
C VAL A 73 14.29 -19.43 12.53
N LEU A 74 15.05 -19.78 11.50
CA LEU A 74 15.72 -21.09 11.40
C LEU A 74 17.19 -20.93 11.78
N VAL A 75 17.63 -21.67 12.80
CA VAL A 75 19.04 -21.69 13.25
C VAL A 75 19.69 -22.99 12.80
N GLU A 76 20.70 -22.88 11.94
CA GLU A 76 21.44 -24.02 11.39
C GLU A 76 22.93 -24.00 11.79
N GLY A 77 23.57 -25.16 11.77
CA GLY A 77 24.99 -25.34 12.14
C GLY A 77 25.21 -25.76 13.59
N GLY A 78 26.49 -25.89 13.97
CA GLY A 78 26.92 -26.33 15.32
C GLY A 78 26.46 -27.74 15.71
N ASP A 79 26.72 -28.11 16.96
CA ASP A 79 26.12 -29.28 17.59
C ASP A 79 24.75 -28.94 18.21
N GLU A 80 23.97 -29.96 18.55
CA GLU A 80 22.64 -29.80 19.15
C GLU A 80 22.64 -28.90 20.41
N PRO A 81 23.62 -29.02 21.33
CA PRO A 81 23.72 -28.12 22.49
C PRO A 81 24.01 -26.66 22.11
N ALA A 82 24.82 -26.39 21.09
CA ALA A 82 25.07 -25.02 20.63
C ALA A 82 23.83 -24.38 20.01
N ARG A 83 23.07 -25.13 19.20
CA ARG A 83 21.82 -24.63 18.61
C ARG A 83 20.79 -24.28 19.68
N ARG A 84 20.60 -25.14 20.69
CA ARG A 84 19.66 -24.86 21.78
C ARG A 84 20.00 -23.58 22.52
N ARG A 85 21.29 -23.39 22.87
CA ARG A 85 21.76 -22.15 23.51
C ARG A 85 21.53 -20.90 22.65
N ALA A 86 21.63 -21.02 21.33
CA ALA A 86 21.36 -19.91 20.42
C ALA A 86 19.86 -19.58 20.36
N VAL A 87 18.99 -20.59 20.35
CA VAL A 87 17.53 -20.41 20.39
C VAL A 87 17.08 -19.81 21.73
N ASP A 88 17.63 -20.28 22.85
CA ASP A 88 17.29 -19.79 24.19
C ASP A 88 17.73 -18.33 24.45
N ALA A 89 18.59 -17.78 23.59
CA ALA A 89 19.11 -16.41 23.68
C ALA A 89 18.37 -15.41 22.76
N LEU A 90 17.41 -15.86 21.96
CA LEU A 90 16.54 -15.03 21.11
C LEU A 90 15.29 -14.58 21.87
#